data_AF-A0A131XTV8-F1
#
_entry.id   AF-A0A131XTV8-F1
#
_cell.length_a   1.000
_cell.length_b   1.000
_cell.length_c   1.000
_cell.angle_alpha   90.00
_cell.angle_beta   90.00
_cell.angle_gamma   90.00
#
_symmetry.space_group_name_H-M   'P 1'
#
loop_
_entity.id
_entity.type
_entity.pdbx_description
1 polymer ?
#
loop_
_entity_poly.entity_id
_entity_poly.type
_entity_poly.pdbx_seq_one_letter_code
_entity_poly.pdbx_strand_id
1 'polypeptide(L)'
;MKTAVLLACAAVAFAGPVDRSGTCSRHCTESRKFDYKPGTTYVYSYTTSTETSMQGTTSDKAAVYLSCQVELESLGGCDYTIQIRGTSLEEQDPSNPGRRRPSPSHAELKQALELNPLKFSYEDGRVENICPSEGDSPRVLNLKKGILSVIQNSMQRLEGNEDIVEVDISGKCPTVYETLPKGWTSLTIRKTKDLSQCKDRESSITALQATAEEGNLRSMPVVKGEQECKQTYKNSILESVECKEKHVVRPFSRQENGAVTNVFQSMTLRTQRRSVPSRTIYTPAPETDMLFDHDYDVEEAARTVARAEDVLRQLVDSSGEVIQSSAPGMFTELVFSLRKLNNKDLQTVFHTARNLSPKAKKFFMDALPSVATSASVRMMTESMVNGEVIGIDADAWLTSLAFVSQPTLEMVKEALPLIKLDRSQAYLGVSTLAYSYCRANPDCNSAHPIKELARSLYLTLGENCYARDARTTLMVLKALGNLGESEGSEETLHRCFQNPQLDIEIRLAAVEAFRRFSCDIPRNEMLRTYQNVHENVELRIAGYLAAIKCPSNPVIESVRDAIRNESIKQVGSFVYSHIRNLAKEPSPFQTEYRAIANDVELKNKFELDFRKFSRNIHYR
;
A
#
# COMPACT_ATOMS: atom_id res chain seq x y z
N MET A 1 78.76 -7.57 21.38
CA MET A 1 78.01 -7.67 20.11
C MET A 1 76.59 -8.03 20.44
N LYS A 2 75.64 -7.25 19.90
CA LYS A 2 74.21 -7.26 20.22
C LYS A 2 73.52 -8.46 19.58
N THR A 3 72.61 -9.11 20.30
CA THR A 3 71.52 -9.91 19.73
C THR A 3 70.22 -9.52 20.43
N ALA A 4 69.32 -8.97 19.63
CA ALA A 4 68.00 -8.49 20.01
C ALA A 4 67.02 -9.66 20.11
N VAL A 5 66.18 -9.64 21.16
CA VAL A 5 64.96 -10.45 21.25
C VAL A 5 63.78 -9.49 21.14
N LEU A 6 63.02 -9.63 20.07
CA LEU A 6 61.76 -8.95 19.80
C LEU A 6 60.66 -9.58 20.67
N LEU A 7 60.02 -8.78 21.53
CA LEU A 7 58.76 -9.11 22.18
C LEU A 7 57.69 -8.15 21.65
N ALA A 8 56.81 -8.69 20.81
CA ALA A 8 55.65 -8.00 20.29
C ALA A 8 54.53 -8.01 21.36
N CYS A 9 54.27 -6.87 21.97
CA CYS A 9 53.05 -6.66 22.76
C CYS A 9 51.94 -6.21 21.80
N ALA A 10 51.07 -7.15 21.42
CA ALA A 10 49.79 -6.85 20.81
C ALA A 10 48.87 -6.20 21.86
N ALA A 11 48.60 -4.91 21.71
CA ALA A 11 47.53 -4.24 22.44
C ALA A 11 46.19 -4.68 21.84
N VAL A 12 45.59 -5.71 22.44
CA VAL A 12 44.20 -6.08 22.20
C VAL A 12 43.34 -5.00 22.87
N ALA A 13 42.88 -4.03 22.09
CA ALA A 13 41.81 -3.14 22.51
C ALA A 13 40.53 -3.97 22.63
N PHE A 14 40.19 -4.38 23.86
CA PHE A 14 38.87 -4.89 24.18
C PHE A 14 37.86 -3.77 23.95
N ALA A 15 37.18 -3.79 22.79
CA ALA A 15 35.94 -3.06 22.59
C ALA A 15 34.87 -3.72 23.49
N GLY A 16 34.79 -3.29 24.74
CA GLY A 16 33.63 -3.58 25.58
C GLY A 16 32.37 -2.97 24.96
N PRO A 17 31.17 -3.50 25.24
CA PRO A 17 29.93 -2.85 24.85
C PRO A 17 29.91 -1.47 25.50
N VAL A 18 29.94 -0.41 24.68
CA VAL A 18 29.67 0.95 25.18
C VAL A 18 28.22 0.94 25.62
N ASP A 19 27.98 1.26 26.89
CA ASP A 19 26.65 1.49 27.42
C ASP A 19 26.00 2.65 26.64
N ARG A 20 25.15 2.31 25.66
CA ARG A 20 24.47 3.24 24.74
C ARG A 20 23.14 3.76 25.29
N SER A 21 22.89 3.63 26.59
CA SER A 21 21.60 3.96 27.22
C SER A 21 21.16 5.43 27.12
N GLY A 22 21.97 6.32 26.53
CA GLY A 22 21.68 7.76 26.40
C GLY A 22 21.68 8.36 24.99
N THR A 23 22.16 7.66 23.96
CA THR A 23 22.42 8.21 22.61
C THR A 23 21.48 7.61 21.55
N CYS A 24 20.84 8.46 20.74
CA CYS A 24 19.97 8.06 19.63
C CYS A 24 20.74 7.98 18.30
N SER A 25 21.80 8.77 18.15
CA SER A 25 22.70 8.73 17.01
C SER A 25 23.46 7.39 16.92
N ARG A 26 23.45 6.77 15.73
CA ARG A 26 24.27 5.57 15.44
C ARG A 26 25.63 5.97 14.89
N HIS A 27 25.65 7.02 14.09
CA HIS A 27 26.80 7.65 13.45
C HIS A 27 26.59 9.17 13.47
N CYS A 28 27.71 9.91 13.42
CA CYS A 28 27.70 11.37 13.30
C CYS A 28 28.98 11.78 12.59
N THR A 29 28.85 12.36 11.41
CA THR A 29 29.96 12.89 10.62
C THR A 29 30.43 14.25 11.15
N GLU A 30 31.66 14.63 10.82
CA GLU A 30 32.24 15.93 11.23
C GLU A 30 31.70 17.13 10.44
N SER A 31 30.82 16.90 9.45
CA SER A 31 30.25 17.96 8.64
C SER A 31 29.31 18.84 9.48
N ARG A 32 29.29 20.14 9.15
CA ARG A 32 28.57 21.17 9.91
C ARG A 32 27.79 22.08 8.99
N LYS A 33 26.77 21.53 8.34
CA LYS A 33 25.82 22.32 7.53
C LYS A 33 25.06 23.35 8.38
N PHE A 34 24.74 23.01 9.63
CA PHE A 34 24.04 23.86 10.58
C PHE A 34 24.90 24.12 11.83
N ASP A 35 24.80 25.33 12.40
CA ASP A 35 25.64 25.77 13.54
C ASP A 35 24.87 25.77 14.87
N TYR A 36 24.09 24.71 15.12
CA TYR A 36 23.46 24.48 16.41
C TYR A 36 24.52 24.18 17.48
N LYS A 37 24.49 24.93 18.59
CA LYS A 37 25.49 24.82 19.66
C LYS A 37 25.07 23.77 20.68
N PRO A 38 25.92 22.76 20.99
CA PRO A 38 25.64 21.80 22.06
C PRO A 38 25.35 22.51 23.39
N GLY A 39 24.36 22.02 24.15
CA GLY A 39 23.88 22.62 25.39
C GLY A 39 23.12 23.94 25.19
N THR A 40 22.56 24.17 24.00
CA THR A 40 21.70 25.32 23.69
C THR A 40 20.32 24.86 23.27
N THR A 41 19.30 25.51 23.85
CA THR A 41 17.89 25.33 23.50
C THR A 41 17.42 26.49 22.62
N TYR A 42 16.89 26.14 21.45
CA TYR A 42 16.31 27.04 20.45
C TYR A 42 14.80 26.95 20.56
N VAL A 43 14.15 28.06 20.91
CA VAL A 43 12.71 28.09 21.18
C VAL A 43 11.99 28.65 19.96
N TYR A 44 11.19 27.79 19.34
CA TYR A 44 10.38 28.11 18.17
C TYR A 44 8.92 28.28 18.55
N SER A 45 8.26 29.22 17.90
CA SER A 45 6.79 29.29 17.84
C SER A 45 6.34 28.46 16.65
N TYR A 46 5.45 27.50 16.87
CA TYR A 46 4.89 26.65 15.82
C TYR A 46 3.37 26.81 15.75
N THR A 47 2.85 26.92 14.54
CA THR A 47 1.41 26.94 14.27
C THR A 47 1.11 26.09 13.06
N THR A 48 0.02 25.34 13.09
CA THR A 48 -0.51 24.64 11.92
C THR A 48 -2.02 24.79 11.84
N SER A 49 -2.54 24.90 10.62
CA SER A 49 -3.97 24.89 10.34
C SER A 49 -4.27 23.93 9.20
N THR A 50 -5.27 23.08 9.40
CA THR A 50 -5.79 22.18 8.39
C THR A 50 -7.22 22.58 8.09
N GLU A 51 -7.53 22.89 6.83
CA GLU A 51 -8.85 23.33 6.36
C GLU A 51 -9.33 22.40 5.25
N THR A 52 -10.48 21.76 5.43
CA THR A 52 -11.14 20.92 4.42
C THR A 52 -12.42 21.58 3.94
N SER A 53 -12.61 21.62 2.62
CA SER A 53 -13.74 22.26 1.96
C SER A 53 -14.19 21.50 0.72
N MET A 54 -15.46 21.68 0.33
CA MET A 54 -16.04 21.10 -0.89
C MET A 54 -16.15 22.18 -1.97
N GLN A 55 -15.13 22.29 -2.82
CA GLN A 55 -15.09 23.33 -3.85
C GLN A 55 -16.21 23.14 -4.87
N GLY A 56 -16.99 24.20 -5.10
CA GLY A 56 -18.09 24.22 -6.06
C GLY A 56 -19.43 23.70 -5.55
N THR A 57 -19.51 23.19 -4.31
CA THR A 57 -20.78 22.71 -3.72
C THR A 57 -21.24 23.58 -2.56
N THR A 58 -20.37 23.86 -1.59
CA THR A 58 -20.71 24.67 -0.41
C THR A 58 -19.59 25.65 -0.09
N SER A 59 -19.91 26.73 0.61
CA SER A 59 -18.92 27.64 1.22
C SER A 59 -18.42 27.16 2.58
N ASP A 60 -19.02 26.09 3.10
CA ASP A 60 -18.73 25.57 4.44
C ASP A 60 -17.37 24.86 4.46
N LYS A 61 -16.67 25.05 5.58
CA LYS A 61 -15.32 24.52 5.76
C LYS A 61 -15.14 24.01 7.18
N ALA A 62 -14.50 22.87 7.32
CA ALA A 62 -14.05 22.36 8.60
C ALA A 62 -12.56 22.72 8.75
N ALA A 63 -12.18 23.35 9.86
CA ALA A 63 -10.79 23.68 10.12
C ALA A 63 -10.35 23.37 11.55
N VAL A 64 -9.11 22.92 11.69
CA VAL A 64 -8.45 22.65 12.97
C VAL A 64 -7.17 23.48 13.04
N TYR A 65 -6.91 24.07 14.20
CA TYR A 65 -5.77 24.93 14.46
C TYR A 65 -4.99 24.40 15.67
N LEU A 66 -3.70 24.21 15.49
CA LEU A 66 -2.78 23.82 16.56
C LEU A 66 -1.70 24.89 16.67
N SER A 67 -1.40 25.30 17.90
CA SER A 67 -0.26 26.18 18.19
C SER A 67 0.49 25.71 19.41
N CYS A 68 1.81 25.81 19.40
CA CYS A 68 2.65 25.44 20.53
C CYS A 68 4.03 26.11 20.44
N GLN A 69 4.82 25.97 21.51
CA GLN A 69 6.24 26.24 21.52
C GLN A 69 7.01 24.93 21.37
N VAL A 70 8.01 24.93 20.50
CA VAL A 70 8.91 23.80 20.27
C VAL A 70 10.28 24.19 20.76
N GLU A 71 10.75 23.53 21.81
CA GLU A 71 12.08 23.70 22.38
C GLU A 71 13.00 22.65 21.76
N LEU A 72 13.82 23.05 20.79
CA LEU A 72 14.82 22.22 20.15
C LEU A 72 16.15 22.37 20.88
N GLU A 73 16.64 21.30 21.50
CA GLU A 73 17.91 21.29 22.22
C GLU A 73 18.94 20.41 21.51
N SER A 74 20.14 20.96 21.30
CA SER A 74 21.30 20.23 20.78
C SER A 74 22.08 19.61 21.94
N LEU A 75 22.17 18.28 21.99
CA LEU A 75 22.88 17.55 23.03
C LEU A 75 24.37 17.33 22.68
N GLY A 76 24.72 17.46 21.40
CA GLY A 76 26.04 17.13 20.85
C GLY A 76 26.06 15.75 20.20
N GLY A 77 27.07 15.47 19.36
CA GLY A 77 27.19 14.16 18.70
C GLY A 77 26.03 13.80 17.76
N CYS A 78 25.42 14.79 17.09
CA CYS A 78 24.20 14.65 16.28
C CYS A 78 22.95 14.24 17.08
N ASP A 79 23.00 14.19 18.41
CA ASP A 79 21.83 13.95 19.25
C ASP A 79 21.09 15.25 19.58
N TYR A 80 19.78 15.22 19.40
CA TYR A 80 18.89 16.34 19.68
C TYR A 80 17.67 15.88 20.46
N THR A 81 17.01 16.82 21.12
CA THR A 81 15.68 16.58 21.68
C THR A 81 14.73 17.73 21.35
N ILE A 82 13.45 17.39 21.11
CA ILE A 82 12.37 18.37 21.10
C ILE A 82 11.48 18.18 22.32
N GLN A 83 11.11 19.30 22.94
CA GLN A 83 10.08 19.37 23.96
C GLN A 83 9.00 20.35 23.51
N ILE A 84 7.74 19.89 23.52
CA ILE A 84 6.59 20.73 23.18
C ILE A 84 6.03 21.34 24.46
N ARG A 85 5.63 22.61 24.40
CA ARG A 85 5.01 23.35 25.52
C ARG A 85 3.92 24.31 25.02
N GLY A 86 2.98 24.63 25.91
CA GLY A 86 1.99 25.68 25.64
C GLY A 86 1.08 25.35 24.46
N THR A 87 0.73 24.08 24.31
CA THR A 87 -0.11 23.56 23.23
C THR A 87 -1.53 24.11 23.38
N SER A 88 -2.08 24.62 22.28
CA SER A 88 -3.49 25.00 22.12
C SER A 88 -4.07 24.33 20.89
N LEU A 89 -5.24 23.73 21.04
CA LEU A 89 -5.98 23.04 19.99
C LEU A 89 -7.36 23.68 19.88
N GLU A 90 -7.63 24.28 18.72
CA GLU A 90 -8.89 24.94 18.41
C GLU A 90 -9.48 24.36 17.12
N GLU A 91 -10.79 24.49 16.97
CA GLU A 91 -11.52 24.10 15.77
C GLU A 91 -12.46 25.23 15.33
N GLN A 92 -12.80 25.23 14.06
CA GLN A 92 -13.80 26.12 13.49
C GLN A 92 -15.16 25.82 14.12
N ASP A 93 -15.83 26.85 14.65
CA ASP A 93 -17.19 26.72 15.18
C ASP A 93 -18.16 26.36 14.05
N PRO A 94 -18.84 25.19 14.09
CA PRO A 94 -19.78 24.78 13.06
C PRO A 94 -21.01 25.71 12.96
N SER A 95 -21.36 26.38 14.07
CA SER A 95 -22.54 27.25 14.16
C SER A 95 -22.23 28.70 13.78
N ASN A 96 -20.94 29.08 13.74
CA ASN A 96 -20.52 30.45 13.44
C ASN A 96 -19.21 30.47 12.63
N PRO A 97 -19.31 30.44 11.28
CA PRO A 97 -18.15 30.48 10.39
C PRO A 97 -17.25 31.69 10.68
N GLY A 98 -15.94 31.44 10.82
CA GLY A 98 -14.92 32.44 11.16
C GLY A 98 -14.58 32.52 12.66
N ARG A 99 -15.40 31.97 13.56
CA ARG A 99 -15.07 31.87 14.99
C ARG A 99 -14.33 30.58 15.32
N ARG A 100 -13.31 30.65 16.16
CA ARG A 100 -12.61 29.48 16.72
C ARG A 100 -13.12 29.15 18.11
N ARG A 101 -13.16 27.87 18.44
CA ARG A 101 -13.46 27.36 19.79
C ARG A 101 -12.41 26.32 20.20
N PRO A 102 -12.12 26.14 21.49
CA PRO A 102 -11.29 25.03 21.96
C PRO A 102 -11.90 23.69 21.54
N SER A 103 -11.07 22.78 21.05
CA SER A 103 -11.53 21.44 20.67
C SER A 103 -11.83 20.59 21.92
N PRO A 104 -12.82 19.68 21.90
CA PRO A 104 -13.12 18.80 23.04
C PRO A 104 -11.91 17.99 23.54
N SER A 105 -11.02 17.58 22.64
CA SER A 105 -9.81 16.81 22.97
C SER A 105 -8.60 17.68 23.34
N HIS A 106 -8.78 19.00 23.53
CA HIS A 106 -7.67 19.92 23.80
C HIS A 106 -6.84 19.52 25.03
N ALA A 107 -7.49 19.24 26.16
CA ALA A 107 -6.79 18.93 27.42
C ALA A 107 -6.00 17.62 27.34
N GLU A 108 -6.61 16.57 26.77
CA GLU A 108 -5.99 15.26 26.55
C GLU A 108 -4.77 15.38 25.63
N LEU A 109 -4.92 16.03 24.47
CA LEU A 109 -3.83 16.20 23.52
C LEU A 109 -2.69 17.06 24.10
N LYS A 110 -3.03 18.14 24.80
CA LYS A 110 -2.05 19.02 25.45
C LYS A 110 -1.21 18.23 26.45
N GLN A 111 -1.87 17.47 27.32
CA GLN A 111 -1.16 16.66 28.31
C GLN A 111 -0.24 15.66 27.61
N ALA A 112 -0.74 14.94 26.60
CA ALA A 112 0.03 13.90 25.93
C ALA A 112 1.23 14.44 25.14
N LEU A 113 1.08 15.57 24.42
CA LEU A 113 2.17 16.18 23.66
C LEU A 113 3.26 16.80 24.55
N GLU A 114 2.88 17.37 25.69
CA GLU A 114 3.79 18.07 26.58
C GLU A 114 4.45 17.15 27.62
N LEU A 115 3.95 15.93 27.81
CA LEU A 115 4.42 15.00 28.84
C LEU A 115 5.88 14.62 28.66
N ASN A 116 6.22 14.14 27.47
CA ASN A 116 7.52 13.51 27.19
C ASN A 116 8.31 14.24 26.11
N PRO A 117 9.63 14.43 26.29
CA PRO A 117 10.50 14.87 25.21
C PRO A 117 10.68 13.76 24.16
N LEU A 118 10.99 14.16 22.92
CA LEU A 118 11.39 13.23 21.87
C LEU A 118 12.87 13.40 21.56
N LYS A 119 13.65 12.33 21.68
CA LYS A 119 15.05 12.30 21.22
C LYS A 119 15.12 11.80 19.79
N PHE A 120 16.07 12.32 19.03
CA PHE A 120 16.28 11.94 17.64
C PHE A 120 17.71 12.25 17.22
N SER A 121 18.18 11.55 16.18
CA SER A 121 19.41 11.90 15.50
C SER A 121 19.15 12.95 14.43
N TYR A 122 20.00 13.97 14.36
CA TYR A 122 19.93 15.02 13.36
C TYR A 122 21.32 15.31 12.81
N GLU A 123 21.57 14.78 11.62
CA GLU A 123 22.85 14.84 10.94
C GLU A 123 22.70 15.69 9.68
N ASP A 124 23.36 16.86 9.66
CA ASP A 124 23.35 17.78 8.52
C ASP A 124 21.98 18.05 7.90
N GLY A 125 20.96 18.15 8.76
CA GLY A 125 19.60 18.44 8.34
C GLY A 125 18.70 17.24 8.15
N ARG A 126 19.22 16.01 8.22
CA ARG A 126 18.47 14.77 8.08
C ARG A 126 18.13 14.20 9.45
N VAL A 127 16.88 13.83 9.66
CA VAL A 127 16.45 13.05 10.81
C VAL A 127 16.50 11.58 10.43
N GLU A 128 17.39 10.80 11.03
CA GLU A 128 17.54 9.37 10.69
C GLU A 128 16.78 8.48 11.67
N ASN A 129 17.04 8.64 12.97
CA ASN A 129 16.51 7.78 14.02
C ASN A 129 15.63 8.58 14.96
N ILE A 130 14.51 7.98 15.35
CA ILE A 130 13.58 8.50 16.35
C ILE A 130 13.64 7.60 17.58
N CYS A 131 13.95 8.19 18.74
CA CYS A 131 14.05 7.48 20.02
C CYS A 131 12.96 7.99 20.97
N PRO A 132 11.73 7.45 20.86
CA PRO A 132 10.60 7.89 21.66
C PRO A 132 10.80 7.61 23.15
N SER A 133 10.09 8.36 23.97
CA SER A 133 9.94 8.03 25.39
C SER A 133 8.82 7.01 25.57
N GLU A 134 8.93 6.15 26.57
CA GLU A 134 7.87 5.24 26.97
C GLU A 134 6.58 6.02 27.29
N GLY A 135 5.45 5.56 26.76
CA GLY A 135 4.13 6.18 26.95
C GLY A 135 3.74 7.24 25.90
N ASP A 136 4.60 7.59 24.94
CA ASP A 136 4.15 8.32 23.75
C ASP A 136 3.33 7.39 22.85
N SER A 137 2.05 7.70 22.64
CA SER A 137 1.23 6.96 21.69
C SER A 137 1.62 7.26 20.24
N PRO A 138 1.31 6.37 19.27
CA PRO A 138 1.63 6.62 17.87
C PRO A 138 1.06 7.94 17.34
N ARG A 139 -0.14 8.34 17.83
CA ARG A 139 -0.76 9.63 17.49
C ARG A 139 0.09 10.82 17.95
N VAL A 140 0.58 10.79 19.19
CA VAL A 140 1.46 11.83 19.75
C VAL A 140 2.78 11.86 18.98
N LEU A 141 3.35 10.68 18.72
CA LEU A 141 4.61 10.54 18.04
C LEU A 141 4.54 11.07 16.59
N ASN A 142 3.47 10.77 15.84
CA ASN A 142 3.27 11.27 14.48
C ASN A 142 3.17 12.80 14.42
N LEU A 143 2.57 13.45 15.43
CA LEU A 143 2.56 14.92 15.53
C LEU A 143 3.97 15.48 15.77
N LYS A 144 4.76 14.84 16.63
CA LYS A 144 6.17 15.22 16.85
C LYS A 144 7.01 15.01 15.59
N LYS A 145 6.87 13.87 14.90
CA LYS A 145 7.51 13.60 13.59
C LYS A 145 7.09 14.63 12.53
N GLY A 146 5.83 15.07 12.52
CA GLY A 146 5.34 16.14 11.65
C GLY A 146 6.06 17.48 11.87
N ILE A 147 6.37 17.83 13.12
CA ILE A 147 7.17 19.02 13.44
C ILE A 147 8.63 18.84 12.97
N LEU A 148 9.22 17.66 13.15
CA LEU A 148 10.57 17.36 12.69
C LEU A 148 10.70 17.42 11.15
N SER A 149 9.69 16.99 10.40
CA SER A 149 9.64 17.08 8.93
C SER A 149 9.73 18.54 8.43
N VAL A 150 9.15 19.50 9.16
CA VAL A 150 9.24 20.94 8.84
C VAL A 150 10.67 21.47 9.00
N ILE A 151 11.40 20.97 9.99
CA ILE A 151 12.79 21.35 10.30
C ILE A 151 13.79 20.68 9.34
N GLN A 152 13.44 19.50 8.83
CA GLN A 152 14.31 18.68 7.99
C GLN A 152 14.63 19.32 6.63
N ASN A 153 15.92 19.31 6.29
CA ASN A 153 16.44 19.73 5.00
C ASN A 153 17.58 18.77 4.60
N SER A 154 17.33 17.93 3.60
CA SER A 154 18.24 16.82 3.27
C SER A 154 19.31 17.16 2.21
N MET A 155 19.40 18.44 1.77
CA MET A 155 20.44 18.89 0.83
C MET A 155 21.85 18.65 1.37
N GLN A 156 22.83 18.38 0.52
CA GLN A 156 24.23 18.25 0.95
C GLN A 156 24.82 19.61 1.36
N ARG A 157 24.51 20.66 0.60
CA ARG A 157 24.90 22.05 0.87
C ARG A 157 23.70 22.94 0.61
N LEU A 158 23.57 24.02 1.37
CA LEU A 158 22.49 25.00 1.18
C LEU A 158 22.77 25.93 -0.03
N GLU A 159 23.28 25.37 -1.13
CA GLU A 159 23.67 26.11 -2.32
C GLU A 159 23.31 25.31 -3.58
N GLY A 160 22.75 25.99 -4.58
CA GLY A 160 22.28 25.36 -5.81
C GLY A 160 20.92 24.68 -5.66
N ASN A 161 20.51 24.00 -6.73
CA ASN A 161 19.30 23.17 -6.72
C ASN A 161 19.70 21.70 -6.57
N GLU A 162 18.89 20.92 -5.87
CA GLU A 162 19.17 19.51 -5.59
C GLU A 162 17.87 18.69 -5.62
N ASP A 163 17.87 17.59 -6.37
CA ASP A 163 16.77 16.65 -6.44
C ASP A 163 17.14 15.38 -5.66
N ILE A 164 16.38 15.06 -4.62
CA ILE A 164 16.67 13.93 -3.73
C ILE A 164 15.40 13.19 -3.32
N VAL A 165 15.54 11.93 -2.94
CA VAL A 165 14.46 11.21 -2.25
C VAL A 165 14.62 11.45 -0.75
N GLU A 166 13.65 12.13 -0.16
CA GLU A 166 13.63 12.40 1.27
C GLU A 166 12.66 11.46 1.99
N VAL A 167 13.07 10.95 3.15
CA VAL A 167 12.22 10.15 4.05
C VAL A 167 11.73 11.04 5.17
N ASP A 168 10.41 11.17 5.32
CA ASP A 168 9.80 11.86 6.44
C ASP A 168 8.39 11.31 6.74
N ILE A 169 7.59 12.07 7.50
CA ILE A 169 6.21 11.72 7.86
C ILE A 169 5.30 11.49 6.63
N SER A 170 5.66 12.02 5.47
CA SER A 170 4.92 11.84 4.22
C SER A 170 5.32 10.59 3.43
N GLY A 171 6.28 9.81 3.92
CA GLY A 171 6.84 8.63 3.25
C GLY A 171 8.20 8.89 2.62
N LYS A 172 8.56 8.10 1.62
CA LYS A 172 9.76 8.26 0.79
C LYS A 172 9.40 9.04 -0.48
N CYS A 173 9.68 10.33 -0.48
CA CYS A 173 9.16 11.27 -1.47
C CYS A 173 10.28 11.86 -2.35
N PRO A 174 10.11 11.86 -3.68
CA PRO A 174 10.89 12.74 -4.55
C PRO A 174 10.70 14.20 -4.11
N THR A 175 11.82 14.86 -3.77
CA THR A 175 11.85 16.20 -3.19
C THR A 175 12.83 17.05 -3.98
N VAL A 176 12.36 18.20 -4.43
CA VAL A 176 13.16 19.19 -5.17
C VAL A 176 13.47 20.35 -4.24
N TYR A 177 14.74 20.68 -4.14
CA TYR A 177 15.23 21.84 -3.40
C TYR A 177 15.76 22.89 -4.36
N GLU A 178 15.37 24.14 -4.13
CA GLU A 178 15.80 25.28 -4.92
C GLU A 178 16.30 26.40 -4.02
N THR A 179 17.51 26.86 -4.26
CA THR A 179 18.05 28.01 -3.54
C THR A 179 17.50 29.29 -4.14
N LEU A 180 16.71 30.05 -3.37
CA LEU A 180 16.20 31.34 -3.79
C LEU A 180 17.29 32.42 -3.70
N PRO A 181 17.17 33.54 -4.45
CA PRO A 181 18.18 34.61 -4.44
C PRO A 181 18.52 35.07 -3.02
N LYS A 182 19.82 35.08 -2.68
CA LYS A 182 20.32 35.42 -1.33
C LYS A 182 19.87 36.83 -0.95
N GLY A 183 19.17 36.94 0.18
CA GLY A 183 19.02 38.21 0.89
C GLY A 183 20.37 38.65 1.48
N TRP A 184 20.50 39.91 1.89
CA TRP A 184 21.78 40.42 2.43
C TRP A 184 22.32 39.63 3.63
N THR A 185 21.44 39.07 4.47
CA THR A 185 21.81 38.38 5.72
C THR A 185 21.14 37.03 5.92
N SER A 186 20.32 36.57 4.97
CA SER A 186 19.54 35.35 5.08
C SER A 186 19.53 34.56 3.78
N LEU A 187 19.45 33.25 3.93
CA LEU A 187 19.40 32.29 2.85
C LEU A 187 18.03 31.62 2.87
N THR A 188 17.33 31.64 1.75
CA THR A 188 16.01 31.00 1.64
C THR A 188 16.07 29.84 0.67
N ILE A 189 15.58 28.69 1.11
CA ILE A 189 15.47 27.47 0.32
C ILE A 189 13.98 27.18 0.11
N ARG A 190 13.59 26.92 -1.14
CA ARG A 190 12.28 26.38 -1.49
C ARG A 190 12.40 24.86 -1.60
N LYS A 191 11.52 24.15 -0.91
CA LYS A 191 11.43 22.69 -0.87
C LYS A 191 10.06 22.30 -1.41
N THR A 192 10.01 21.50 -2.47
CA THR A 192 8.75 21.04 -3.08
C THR A 192 8.69 19.52 -3.14
N LYS A 193 7.54 18.95 -2.77
CA LYS A 193 7.26 17.52 -2.83
C LYS A 193 5.99 17.26 -3.64
N ASP A 194 6.08 16.31 -4.56
CA ASP A 194 4.91 15.69 -5.17
C ASP A 194 4.49 14.49 -4.31
N LEU A 195 3.42 14.68 -3.53
CA LEU A 195 2.98 13.67 -2.57
C LEU A 195 2.34 12.45 -3.26
N SER A 196 1.95 12.59 -4.53
CA SER A 196 1.40 11.49 -5.32
C SER A 196 2.47 10.47 -5.75
N GLN A 197 3.76 10.83 -5.64
CA GLN A 197 4.88 9.97 -5.98
C GLN A 197 5.60 9.38 -4.74
N CYS A 198 5.13 9.72 -3.54
CA CYS A 198 5.70 9.18 -2.31
C CYS A 198 5.40 7.68 -2.16
N LYS A 199 6.41 6.91 -1.76
CA LYS A 199 6.24 5.51 -1.33
C LYS A 199 6.08 5.44 0.18
N ASP A 200 5.53 4.33 0.68
CA ASP A 200 5.40 4.05 2.12
C ASP A 200 4.64 5.16 2.87
N ARG A 201 3.65 5.78 2.20
CA ARG A 201 2.78 6.85 2.73
C ARG A 201 1.43 6.33 3.25
N GLU A 202 1.02 5.13 2.83
CA GLU A 202 -0.41 4.79 2.75
C GLU A 202 -0.90 3.67 3.67
N SER A 203 -1.99 3.99 4.37
CA SER A 203 -3.06 3.07 4.77
C SER A 203 -4.39 3.55 4.18
N SER A 204 -4.65 3.24 2.91
CA SER A 204 -5.92 3.65 2.28
C SER A 204 -7.08 2.78 2.79
N ILE A 205 -7.71 3.19 3.90
CA ILE A 205 -8.95 2.56 4.40
C ILE A 205 -10.13 3.17 3.65
N THR A 206 -10.52 2.53 2.54
CA THR A 206 -11.70 2.92 1.76
C THR A 206 -12.85 1.94 1.95
N ALA A 207 -14.09 2.41 1.82
CA ALA A 207 -15.26 1.53 1.66
C ALA A 207 -15.35 0.98 0.22
N LEU A 208 -14.67 1.62 -0.73
CA LEU A 208 -14.63 1.19 -2.13
C LEU A 208 -13.65 0.04 -2.28
N GLN A 209 -14.19 -1.16 -2.42
CA GLN A 209 -13.38 -2.30 -2.77
C GLN A 209 -13.17 -2.34 -4.30
N ALA A 210 -12.06 -1.78 -4.75
CA ALA A 210 -11.67 -1.80 -6.16
C ALA A 210 -10.28 -2.43 -6.31
N THR A 211 -10.08 -3.17 -7.40
CA THR A 211 -8.74 -3.63 -7.79
C THR A 211 -8.10 -2.54 -8.64
N ALA A 212 -6.92 -2.06 -8.24
CA ALA A 212 -6.13 -1.20 -9.11
C ALA A 212 -5.64 -2.05 -10.31
N GLU A 213 -5.99 -1.63 -11.53
CA GLU A 213 -5.30 -2.08 -12.73
C GLU A 213 -3.91 -1.46 -12.80
N GLU A 214 -3.05 -2.12 -13.56
CA GLU A 214 -1.59 -2.04 -13.58
C GLU A 214 -0.96 -0.64 -13.45
N GLY A 215 0.09 -0.57 -12.62
CA GLY A 215 1.12 0.47 -12.63
C GLY A 215 1.12 1.35 -11.41
N ASN A 216 2.10 1.18 -10.50
CA ASN A 216 2.64 2.10 -9.47
C ASN A 216 1.70 3.02 -8.66
N LEU A 217 0.39 2.95 -8.84
CA LEU A 217 -0.63 3.67 -8.13
C LEU A 217 -0.87 2.91 -6.84
N ARG A 218 0.04 3.14 -5.89
CA ARG A 218 -0.17 2.77 -4.49
C ARG A 218 -1.22 3.66 -3.82
N SER A 219 -1.64 4.75 -4.48
CA SER A 219 -2.74 5.65 -4.12
C SER A 219 -4.04 5.33 -4.83
N MET A 220 -5.17 5.64 -4.20
CA MET A 220 -6.40 5.90 -4.96
C MET A 220 -6.04 6.94 -6.03
N PRO A 221 -6.24 6.69 -7.34
CA PRO A 221 -5.91 7.64 -8.43
C PRO A 221 -6.66 8.98 -8.37
N VAL A 222 -7.41 9.19 -7.29
CA VAL A 222 -8.37 10.24 -7.02
C VAL A 222 -7.77 11.33 -6.13
N VAL A 223 -6.68 11.05 -5.39
CA VAL A 223 -6.05 12.00 -4.46
C VAL A 223 -4.72 12.53 -5.02
N LYS A 224 -4.68 13.80 -5.40
CA LYS A 224 -3.43 14.50 -5.73
C LYS A 224 -3.00 15.35 -4.55
N GLY A 225 -1.73 15.22 -4.14
CA GLY A 225 -1.15 15.98 -3.05
C GLY A 225 0.13 16.69 -3.48
N GLU A 226 0.29 17.95 -3.10
CA GLU A 226 1.53 18.72 -3.31
C GLU A 226 1.88 19.48 -2.02
N GLN A 227 3.17 19.63 -1.74
CA GLN A 227 3.68 20.42 -0.62
C GLN A 227 4.79 21.35 -1.11
N GLU A 228 4.71 22.63 -0.72
CA GLU A 228 5.77 23.63 -0.89
C GLU A 228 6.11 24.22 0.48
N CYS A 229 7.39 24.16 0.86
CA CYS A 229 7.95 24.78 2.05
C CYS A 229 9.00 25.82 1.68
N LYS A 230 9.03 26.94 2.39
CA LYS A 230 10.08 27.96 2.33
C LYS A 230 10.81 28.00 3.66
N GLN A 231 12.07 27.60 3.67
CA GLN A 231 12.93 27.57 4.84
C GLN A 231 13.93 28.73 4.76
N THR A 232 13.95 29.59 5.77
CA THR A 232 14.87 30.72 5.87
C THR A 232 15.89 30.46 6.97
N TYR A 233 17.17 30.60 6.61
CA TYR A 233 18.30 30.39 7.48
C TYR A 233 19.07 31.68 7.70
N LYS A 234 19.48 31.90 8.94
CA LYS A 234 20.30 33.04 9.36
C LYS A 234 21.39 32.53 10.28
N ASN A 235 22.64 32.90 10.02
CA ASN A 235 23.82 32.37 10.73
C ASN A 235 23.84 30.83 10.78
N SER A 236 23.48 30.17 9.68
CA SER A 236 23.41 28.70 9.57
C SER A 236 22.47 28.02 10.57
N ILE A 237 21.48 28.74 11.09
CA ILE A 237 20.41 28.24 11.95
C ILE A 237 19.07 28.53 11.27
N LEU A 238 18.10 27.64 11.44
CA LEU A 238 16.76 27.84 10.93
C LEU A 238 16.08 29.01 11.67
N GLU A 239 15.74 30.07 10.94
CA GLU A 239 15.05 31.26 11.44
C GLU A 239 13.53 31.10 11.31
N SER A 240 13.06 30.69 10.13
CA SER A 240 11.63 30.47 9.88
C SER A 240 11.36 29.41 8.81
N VAL A 241 10.19 28.80 8.89
CA VAL A 241 9.64 27.91 7.87
C VAL A 241 8.18 28.25 7.64
N GLU A 242 7.77 28.29 6.37
CA GLU A 242 6.36 28.34 5.97
C GLU A 242 6.10 27.22 4.96
N CYS A 243 5.19 26.31 5.29
CA CYS A 243 4.77 25.23 4.41
C CYS A 243 3.30 25.38 4.02
N LYS A 244 3.02 25.10 2.75
CA LYS A 244 1.68 25.01 2.16
C LYS A 244 1.55 23.64 1.52
N GLU A 245 0.56 22.89 1.96
CA GLU A 245 0.26 21.57 1.41
C GLU A 245 -1.20 21.52 0.99
N LYS A 246 -1.47 20.88 -0.15
CA LYS A 246 -2.79 20.82 -0.76
C LYS A 246 -3.09 19.39 -1.19
N HIS A 247 -4.19 18.85 -0.68
CA HIS A 247 -4.78 17.59 -1.11
C HIS A 247 -6.06 17.83 -1.86
N VAL A 248 -6.24 17.12 -2.97
CA VAL A 248 -7.42 17.25 -3.82
C VAL A 248 -7.95 15.85 -4.13
N VAL A 249 -9.16 15.56 -3.66
CA VAL A 249 -9.90 14.33 -3.95
C VAL A 249 -10.97 14.63 -5.02
N ARG A 250 -10.84 14.02 -6.21
CA ARG A 250 -11.75 14.25 -7.35
C ARG A 250 -12.39 12.95 -7.87
N PRO A 251 -13.43 12.43 -7.20
CA PRO A 251 -14.17 11.31 -7.73
C PRO A 251 -15.08 11.83 -8.86
N PHE A 252 -14.72 11.52 -10.12
CA PHE A 252 -15.57 11.68 -11.32
C PHE A 252 -15.84 13.11 -11.87
N SER A 253 -15.12 14.15 -11.43
CA SER A 253 -15.30 15.54 -11.91
C SER A 253 -14.16 16.06 -12.83
N ARG A 254 -14.48 17.06 -13.67
CA ARG A 254 -13.49 17.85 -14.45
C ARG A 254 -13.19 19.17 -13.70
N GLN A 255 -11.96 19.69 -13.81
CA GLN A 255 -11.47 20.96 -13.22
C GLN A 255 -11.34 20.96 -11.67
N GLU A 256 -11.60 22.08 -10.98
CA GLU A 256 -11.31 22.26 -9.54
C GLU A 256 -12.36 21.68 -8.59
N ASN A 257 -13.49 21.19 -9.10
CA ASN A 257 -14.59 20.65 -8.28
C ASN A 257 -14.17 19.36 -7.57
N GLY A 258 -14.10 19.37 -6.24
CA GLY A 258 -13.68 18.23 -5.42
C GLY A 258 -13.52 18.59 -3.95
N ALA A 259 -13.24 17.59 -3.12
CA ALA A 259 -12.86 17.83 -1.74
C ALA A 259 -11.41 18.30 -1.71
N VAL A 260 -11.16 19.47 -1.13
CA VAL A 260 -9.83 20.07 -1.02
C VAL A 260 -9.48 20.26 0.43
N THR A 261 -8.34 19.72 0.84
CA THR A 261 -7.74 19.95 2.16
C THR A 261 -6.47 20.75 1.98
N ASN A 262 -6.41 21.95 2.57
CA ASN A 262 -5.21 22.77 2.64
C ASN A 262 -4.62 22.69 4.05
N VAL A 263 -3.31 22.48 4.12
CA VAL A 263 -2.55 22.50 5.36
C VAL A 263 -1.52 23.62 5.28
N PHE A 264 -1.50 24.46 6.31
CA PHE A 264 -0.52 25.52 6.46
C PHE A 264 0.26 25.30 7.74
N GLN A 265 1.58 25.27 7.66
CA GLN A 265 2.45 25.18 8.83
C GLN A 265 3.40 26.38 8.83
N SER A 266 3.62 26.95 10.01
CA SER A 266 4.59 28.02 10.22
C SER A 266 5.40 27.76 11.48
N MET A 267 6.71 27.93 11.37
CA MET A 267 7.64 27.84 12.48
C MET A 267 8.56 29.06 12.47
N THR A 268 8.81 29.70 13.61
CA THR A 268 9.70 30.86 13.70
C THR A 268 10.49 30.86 15.00
N LEU A 269 11.81 31.08 14.91
CA LEU A 269 12.70 31.19 16.05
C LEU A 269 12.35 32.44 16.87
N ARG A 270 12.13 32.26 18.17
CA ARG A 270 11.82 33.36 19.10
C ARG A 270 13.01 33.76 19.94
N THR A 271 13.71 32.77 20.48
CA THR A 271 14.86 32.99 21.36
C THR A 271 15.78 31.77 21.41
N GLN A 272 17.00 31.98 21.86
CA GLN A 272 17.98 30.93 22.16
C GLN A 272 18.49 31.12 23.59
N ARG A 273 18.63 30.03 24.34
CA ARG A 273 19.09 30.05 25.74
C ARG A 273 19.99 28.86 26.03
N ARG A 274 20.88 28.98 27.01
CA ARG A 274 21.63 27.81 27.51
C ARG A 274 20.65 26.80 28.09
N SER A 275 20.88 25.53 27.76
CA SER A 275 20.07 24.44 28.27
C SER A 275 20.24 24.31 29.78
N VAL A 276 19.12 24.09 30.46
CA VAL A 276 19.11 23.75 31.89
C VAL A 276 18.93 22.25 31.97
N PRO A 277 19.77 21.49 32.71
CA PRO A 277 19.62 20.05 32.83
C PRO A 277 18.21 19.71 33.31
N SER A 278 17.40 19.12 32.43
CA SER A 278 16.06 18.68 32.81
C SER A 278 16.16 17.45 33.69
N ARG A 279 15.41 17.42 34.79
CA ARG A 279 15.25 16.23 35.66
C ARG A 279 14.22 15.23 35.11
N THR A 280 13.66 15.46 33.92
CA THR A 280 12.71 14.52 33.32
C THR A 280 13.39 13.16 33.13
N ILE A 281 12.85 12.13 33.79
CA ILE A 281 13.31 10.76 33.62
C ILE A 281 12.95 10.35 32.19
N TYR A 282 13.96 10.07 31.38
CA TYR A 282 13.80 9.54 30.03
C TYR A 282 13.86 8.02 30.10
N THR A 283 12.72 7.36 29.89
CA THR A 283 12.65 5.91 29.68
C THR A 283 12.55 5.65 28.17
N PRO A 284 13.55 5.01 27.54
CA PRO A 284 13.53 4.77 26.11
C PRO A 284 12.50 3.71 25.73
N ALA A 285 11.65 4.03 24.74
CA ALA A 285 10.86 3.06 24.00
C ALA A 285 11.67 2.53 22.78
N PRO A 286 11.20 1.48 22.08
CA PRO A 286 11.86 0.98 20.88
C PRO A 286 12.09 2.08 19.84
N GLU A 287 13.30 2.11 19.28
CA GLU A 287 13.69 3.03 18.20
C GLU A 287 12.80 2.83 16.96
N THR A 288 12.44 3.92 16.30
CA THR A 288 11.63 3.93 15.07
C THR A 288 12.18 4.95 14.08
N ASP A 289 11.57 5.05 12.90
CA ASP A 289 11.96 5.96 11.83
C ASP A 289 11.03 7.18 11.74
N MET A 290 11.20 8.00 10.71
CA MET A 290 10.38 9.18 10.46
C MET A 290 9.04 8.90 9.76
N LEU A 291 8.76 7.66 9.36
CA LEU A 291 7.52 7.31 8.65
C LEU A 291 6.31 7.45 9.57
N PHE A 292 5.15 7.67 8.95
CA PHE A 292 3.88 7.73 9.68
C PHE A 292 3.52 6.36 10.22
N ASP A 293 3.31 6.29 11.53
CA ASP A 293 2.82 5.08 12.17
C ASP A 293 1.30 4.98 11.99
N HIS A 294 0.84 4.00 11.21
CA HIS A 294 -0.57 3.79 10.90
C HIS A 294 -1.34 3.08 12.02
N ASP A 295 -0.66 2.59 13.08
CA ASP A 295 -1.28 1.93 14.23
C ASP A 295 -1.76 2.91 15.31
N TYR A 296 -2.11 4.15 14.92
CA TYR A 296 -2.57 5.21 15.82
C TYR A 296 -3.97 5.00 16.43
N ASP A 297 -4.67 3.94 16.02
CA ASP A 297 -6.02 3.56 16.46
C ASP A 297 -6.04 2.45 17.53
N VAL A 298 -4.88 1.87 17.89
CA VAL A 298 -4.82 0.71 18.81
C VAL A 298 -5.23 1.05 20.26
N GLU A 299 -5.07 2.32 20.68
CA GLU A 299 -5.46 2.78 22.03
C GLU A 299 -6.99 2.88 22.24
N GLU A 300 -7.80 2.73 21.18
CA GLU A 300 -9.25 2.93 21.21
C GLU A 300 -10.09 1.65 21.15
N ALA A 301 -9.50 0.45 21.27
CA ALA A 301 -10.23 -0.81 21.10
C ALA A 301 -11.48 -0.94 22.01
N ALA A 302 -11.37 -0.57 23.28
CA ALA A 302 -12.50 -0.61 24.22
C ALA A 302 -13.60 0.42 23.90
N ARG A 303 -13.22 1.63 23.45
CA ARG A 303 -14.20 2.63 22.99
C ARG A 303 -14.84 2.20 21.67
N THR A 304 -14.09 1.48 20.83
CA THR A 304 -14.56 1.01 19.53
C THR A 304 -15.58 -0.12 19.63
N VAL A 305 -15.44 -1.04 20.60
CA VAL A 305 -16.50 -2.03 20.88
C VAL A 305 -17.80 -1.35 21.28
N ALA A 306 -17.74 -0.44 22.27
CA ALA A 306 -18.92 0.31 22.71
C ALA A 306 -19.53 1.14 21.57
N ARG A 307 -18.69 1.77 20.74
CA ARG A 307 -19.12 2.50 19.54
C ARG A 307 -19.82 1.57 18.55
N ALA A 308 -19.25 0.43 18.21
CA ALA A 308 -19.84 -0.52 17.27
C ALA A 308 -21.21 -1.01 17.77
N GLU A 309 -21.34 -1.31 19.05
CA GLU A 309 -22.62 -1.70 19.64
C GLU A 309 -23.66 -0.56 19.63
N ASP A 310 -23.24 0.67 19.91
CA ASP A 310 -24.12 1.85 19.87
C ASP A 310 -24.60 2.15 18.44
N VAL A 311 -23.70 2.17 17.46
CA VAL A 311 -24.06 2.32 16.04
C VAL A 311 -25.02 1.22 15.61
N LEU A 312 -24.80 -0.02 16.05
CA LEU A 312 -25.67 -1.14 15.72
C LEU A 312 -27.09 -0.95 16.27
N ARG A 313 -27.23 -0.47 17.52
CA ARG A 313 -28.54 -0.13 18.11
C ARG A 313 -29.23 0.97 17.30
N GLN A 314 -28.53 2.05 17.00
CA GLN A 314 -29.06 3.18 16.20
C GLN A 314 -29.46 2.74 14.78
N LEU A 315 -28.70 1.83 14.17
CA LEU A 315 -28.99 1.31 12.84
C LEU A 315 -30.27 0.46 12.83
N VAL A 316 -30.51 -0.32 13.87
CA VAL A 316 -31.75 -1.09 14.03
C VAL A 316 -32.96 -0.16 14.15
N ASP A 317 -32.84 0.89 14.96
CA ASP A 317 -33.90 1.88 15.20
C ASP A 317 -34.22 2.70 13.94
N SER A 318 -33.19 3.16 13.24
CA SER A 318 -33.31 3.96 12.01
C SER A 318 -33.77 3.15 10.78
N SER A 319 -33.75 1.83 10.87
CA SER A 319 -34.08 0.96 9.73
C SER A 319 -35.48 0.36 9.80
N GLY A 320 -36.40 0.84 10.66
CA GLY A 320 -37.76 0.34 10.96
C GLY A 320 -38.58 -0.28 9.82
N GLU A 321 -39.75 0.27 9.49
CA GLU A 321 -40.53 -0.14 8.29
C GLU A 321 -40.06 0.59 7.02
N VAL A 322 -39.59 1.82 7.19
CA VAL A 322 -38.98 2.64 6.14
C VAL A 322 -37.53 2.89 6.52
N ILE A 323 -36.61 2.59 5.62
CA ILE A 323 -35.18 2.84 5.81
C ILE A 323 -34.96 4.37 5.78
N GLN A 324 -34.50 4.94 6.88
CA GLN A 324 -34.14 6.36 6.94
C GLN A 324 -32.93 6.65 6.06
N SER A 325 -32.84 7.87 5.53
CA SER A 325 -31.70 8.31 4.70
C SER A 325 -30.35 8.30 5.44
N SER A 326 -30.35 8.29 6.76
CA SER A 326 -29.17 8.17 7.62
C SER A 326 -28.61 6.74 7.72
N ALA A 327 -29.43 5.71 7.45
CA ALA A 327 -29.06 4.31 7.67
C ALA A 327 -27.82 3.85 6.86
N PRO A 328 -27.63 4.22 5.58
CA PRO A 328 -26.40 3.88 4.85
C PRO A 328 -25.13 4.48 5.47
N GLY A 329 -25.23 5.70 6.02
CA GLY A 329 -24.13 6.35 6.73
C GLY A 329 -23.78 5.61 8.03
N MET A 330 -24.79 5.22 8.80
CA MET A 330 -24.62 4.41 10.02
C MET A 330 -24.05 3.02 9.72
N PHE A 331 -24.48 2.37 8.64
CA PHE A 331 -23.92 1.07 8.22
C PHE A 331 -22.44 1.22 7.84
N THR A 332 -22.08 2.30 7.15
CA THR A 332 -20.69 2.61 6.83
C THR A 332 -19.86 2.80 8.11
N GLU A 333 -20.40 3.53 9.09
CA GLU A 333 -19.75 3.71 10.38
C GLU A 333 -19.61 2.41 11.18
N LEU A 334 -20.59 1.51 11.10
CA LEU A 334 -20.49 0.17 11.67
C LEU A 334 -19.31 -0.57 11.05
N VAL A 335 -19.19 -0.61 9.72
CA VAL A 335 -18.06 -1.24 9.02
C VAL A 335 -16.72 -0.68 9.49
N PHE A 336 -16.58 0.65 9.57
CA PHE A 336 -15.34 1.29 10.05
C PHE A 336 -15.04 0.97 11.52
N SER A 337 -16.06 0.87 12.37
CA SER A 337 -15.89 0.49 13.78
C SER A 337 -15.43 -0.96 13.89
N LEU A 338 -16.07 -1.88 13.17
CA LEU A 338 -15.72 -3.31 13.18
C LEU A 338 -14.32 -3.58 12.61
N ARG A 339 -13.84 -2.78 11.65
CA ARG A 339 -12.48 -2.85 11.09
C ARG A 339 -11.36 -2.72 12.11
N LYS A 340 -11.59 -2.01 13.22
CA LYS A 340 -10.59 -1.80 14.26
C LYS A 340 -10.59 -2.91 15.32
N LEU A 341 -11.51 -3.88 15.24
CA LEU A 341 -11.66 -4.91 16.26
C LEU A 341 -10.81 -6.14 15.94
N ASN A 342 -10.15 -6.67 16.97
CA ASN A 342 -9.56 -8.01 16.91
C ASN A 342 -10.66 -9.09 16.94
N ASN A 343 -10.28 -10.36 16.80
CA ASN A 343 -11.22 -11.49 16.77
C ASN A 343 -12.11 -11.56 18.02
N LYS A 344 -11.54 -11.43 19.23
CA LYS A 344 -12.28 -11.54 20.49
C LYS A 344 -13.34 -10.43 20.63
N ASP A 345 -12.97 -9.22 20.27
CA ASP A 345 -13.84 -8.05 20.35
C ASP A 345 -14.95 -8.12 19.28
N LEU A 346 -14.62 -8.58 18.08
CA LEU A 346 -15.58 -8.79 17.00
C LEU A 346 -16.63 -9.86 17.38
N GLN A 347 -16.19 -10.95 18.01
CA GLN A 347 -17.08 -11.97 18.59
C GLN A 347 -17.96 -11.43 19.71
N THR A 348 -17.44 -10.48 20.51
CA THR A 348 -18.23 -9.81 21.56
C THR A 348 -19.38 -9.00 20.96
N VAL A 349 -19.09 -8.19 19.93
CA VAL A 349 -20.13 -7.41 19.23
C VAL A 349 -21.13 -8.34 18.53
N PHE A 350 -20.70 -9.46 17.95
CA PHE A 350 -21.59 -10.46 17.37
C PHE A 350 -22.57 -11.05 18.40
N HIS A 351 -22.08 -11.39 19.60
CA HIS A 351 -22.95 -11.87 20.68
C HIS A 351 -23.98 -10.82 21.08
N THR A 352 -23.56 -9.55 21.22
CA THR A 352 -24.48 -8.43 21.48
C THR A 352 -25.51 -8.29 20.36
N ALA A 353 -25.10 -8.33 19.09
CA ALA A 353 -25.98 -8.25 17.93
C ALA A 353 -27.03 -9.37 17.92
N ARG A 354 -26.60 -10.61 18.18
CA ARG A 354 -27.45 -11.79 18.24
C ARG A 354 -28.51 -11.68 19.34
N ASN A 355 -28.12 -11.17 20.51
CA ASN A 355 -29.02 -11.00 21.65
C ASN A 355 -29.97 -9.80 21.49
N LEU A 356 -29.58 -8.79 20.70
CA LEU A 356 -30.38 -7.60 20.47
C LEU A 356 -31.60 -7.87 19.58
N SER A 357 -31.39 -8.40 18.37
CA SER A 357 -32.47 -8.80 17.46
C SER A 357 -31.95 -9.57 16.23
N PRO A 358 -32.81 -10.34 15.52
CA PRO A 358 -32.44 -10.95 14.24
C PRO A 358 -31.94 -9.93 13.20
N LYS A 359 -32.48 -8.71 13.23
CA LYS A 359 -32.10 -7.61 12.35
C LYS A 359 -30.71 -7.07 12.68
N ALA A 360 -30.41 -6.88 13.97
CA ALA A 360 -29.07 -6.50 14.42
C ALA A 360 -28.03 -7.55 14.01
N LYS A 361 -28.34 -8.84 14.21
CA LYS A 361 -27.50 -9.94 13.72
C LYS A 361 -27.26 -9.83 12.22
N LYS A 362 -28.31 -9.59 11.42
CA LYS A 362 -28.19 -9.47 9.96
C LYS A 362 -27.30 -8.30 9.55
N PHE A 363 -27.47 -7.11 10.15
CA PHE A 363 -26.58 -5.97 9.87
C PHE A 363 -25.12 -6.24 10.18
N PHE A 364 -24.84 -6.88 11.33
CA PHE A 364 -23.48 -7.28 11.67
C PHE A 364 -22.89 -8.24 10.63
N MET A 365 -23.66 -9.28 10.25
CA MET A 365 -23.22 -10.26 9.26
C MET A 365 -22.99 -9.62 7.88
N ASP A 366 -23.90 -8.75 7.44
CA ASP A 366 -23.80 -8.05 6.16
C ASP A 366 -22.61 -7.07 6.12
N ALA A 367 -22.13 -6.60 7.28
CA ALA A 367 -20.95 -5.75 7.37
C ALA A 367 -19.63 -6.54 7.17
N LEU A 368 -19.55 -7.82 7.56
CA LEU A 368 -18.31 -8.60 7.58
C LEU A 368 -17.53 -8.61 6.24
N PRO A 369 -18.16 -8.81 5.07
CA PRO A 369 -17.48 -8.73 3.77
C PRO A 369 -16.81 -7.38 3.51
N SER A 370 -17.37 -6.29 4.04
CA SER A 370 -16.85 -4.94 3.88
C SER A 370 -15.79 -4.59 4.95
N VAL A 371 -15.77 -5.32 6.07
CA VAL A 371 -14.75 -5.14 7.11
C VAL A 371 -13.37 -5.50 6.58
N ALA A 372 -13.24 -6.64 5.88
CA ALA A 372 -12.00 -7.03 5.19
C ALA A 372 -10.75 -7.03 6.09
N THR A 373 -10.85 -7.56 7.32
CA THR A 373 -9.74 -7.81 8.26
C THR A 373 -9.49 -9.32 8.43
N SER A 374 -8.35 -9.74 8.99
CA SER A 374 -8.12 -11.17 9.28
C SER A 374 -9.18 -11.73 10.23
N ALA A 375 -9.59 -10.93 11.23
CA ALA A 375 -10.69 -11.27 12.14
C ALA A 375 -12.04 -11.47 11.42
N SER A 376 -12.40 -10.58 10.48
CA SER A 376 -13.66 -10.71 9.75
C SER A 376 -13.64 -11.89 8.78
N VAL A 377 -12.51 -12.12 8.08
CA VAL A 377 -12.35 -13.29 7.19
C VAL A 377 -12.48 -14.58 7.99
N ARG A 378 -11.87 -14.67 9.18
CA ARG A 378 -12.03 -15.84 10.05
C ARG A 378 -13.48 -16.07 10.45
N MET A 379 -14.20 -15.04 10.89
CA MET A 379 -15.63 -15.19 11.21
C MET A 379 -16.46 -15.58 9.99
N MET A 380 -16.14 -15.02 8.82
CA MET A 380 -16.79 -15.41 7.57
C MET A 380 -16.58 -16.90 7.28
N THR A 381 -15.33 -17.37 7.43
CA THR A 381 -14.98 -18.78 7.27
C THR A 381 -15.72 -19.68 8.24
N GLU A 382 -15.69 -19.37 9.53
CA GLU A 382 -16.36 -20.15 10.58
C GLU A 382 -17.87 -20.24 10.31
N SER A 383 -18.55 -19.14 9.99
CA SER A 383 -19.99 -19.13 9.70
C SER A 383 -20.36 -19.92 8.43
N MET A 384 -19.52 -19.91 7.38
CA MET A 384 -19.77 -20.72 6.18
C MET A 384 -19.50 -22.21 6.43
N VAL A 385 -18.42 -22.55 7.14
CA VAL A 385 -18.08 -23.94 7.47
C VAL A 385 -19.13 -24.57 8.40
N ASN A 386 -19.67 -23.80 9.34
CA ASN A 386 -20.73 -24.24 10.25
C ASN A 386 -22.12 -24.27 9.59
N GLY A 387 -22.25 -23.86 8.32
CA GLY A 387 -23.53 -23.85 7.59
C GLY A 387 -24.49 -22.73 8.03
N GLU A 388 -24.01 -21.70 8.73
CA GLU A 388 -24.82 -20.54 9.13
C GLU A 388 -25.08 -19.58 7.96
N VAL A 389 -24.17 -19.56 6.98
CA VAL A 389 -24.28 -18.73 5.77
C VAL A 389 -24.18 -19.62 4.54
N ILE A 390 -25.25 -19.65 3.76
CA ILE A 390 -25.44 -20.56 2.62
C ILE A 390 -26.03 -19.81 1.43
N GLY A 391 -26.15 -20.46 0.27
CA GLY A 391 -26.81 -19.88 -0.91
C GLY A 391 -26.20 -18.55 -1.34
N ILE A 392 -27.00 -17.63 -1.88
CA ILE A 392 -26.49 -16.39 -2.48
C ILE A 392 -25.61 -15.55 -1.55
N ASP A 393 -25.91 -15.53 -0.24
CA ASP A 393 -25.15 -14.76 0.76
C ASP A 393 -23.69 -15.25 0.85
N ALA A 394 -23.50 -16.56 0.89
CA ALA A 394 -22.15 -17.14 0.91
C ALA A 394 -21.41 -16.93 -0.42
N ASP A 395 -22.09 -16.95 -1.57
CA ASP A 395 -21.43 -16.64 -2.86
C ASP A 395 -20.98 -15.18 -2.92
N ALA A 396 -21.78 -14.26 -2.37
CA ALA A 396 -21.41 -12.85 -2.24
C ALA A 396 -20.21 -12.67 -1.29
N TRP A 397 -20.19 -13.37 -0.15
CA TRP A 397 -19.07 -13.35 0.80
C TRP A 397 -17.77 -13.85 0.15
N LEU A 398 -17.82 -14.97 -0.57
CA LEU A 398 -16.65 -15.50 -1.27
C LEU A 398 -16.14 -14.55 -2.36
N THR A 399 -17.06 -13.90 -3.06
CA THR A 399 -16.73 -12.90 -4.09
C THR A 399 -16.05 -11.67 -3.47
N SER A 400 -16.47 -11.24 -2.28
CA SER A 400 -15.87 -10.09 -1.57
C SER A 400 -14.38 -10.28 -1.24
N LEU A 401 -13.89 -11.52 -1.16
CA LEU A 401 -12.47 -11.79 -0.91
C LEU A 401 -11.56 -11.26 -2.04
N ALA A 402 -12.06 -11.23 -3.28
CA ALA A 402 -11.33 -10.70 -4.43
C ALA A 402 -11.12 -9.18 -4.37
N PHE A 403 -11.86 -8.52 -3.48
CA PHE A 403 -12.04 -7.07 -3.39
C PHE A 403 -11.31 -6.48 -2.17
N VAL A 404 -10.64 -7.32 -1.37
CA VAL A 404 -9.77 -6.88 -0.28
C VAL A 404 -8.57 -6.10 -0.84
N SER A 405 -8.45 -4.81 -0.47
CA SER A 405 -7.44 -3.90 -1.02
C SER A 405 -6.03 -4.15 -0.47
N GLN A 406 -5.91 -4.47 0.81
CA GLN A 406 -4.65 -4.72 1.51
C GLN A 406 -4.68 -6.10 2.21
N PRO A 407 -4.64 -7.20 1.45
CA PRO A 407 -4.69 -8.52 2.03
C PRO A 407 -3.42 -8.84 2.83
N THR A 408 -3.58 -9.52 3.96
CA THR A 408 -2.47 -10.04 4.78
C THR A 408 -2.32 -11.55 4.60
N LEU A 409 -1.13 -12.08 4.92
CA LEU A 409 -0.90 -13.52 4.90
C LEU A 409 -1.84 -14.27 5.86
N GLU A 410 -2.19 -13.65 6.99
CA GLU A 410 -3.14 -14.20 7.95
C GLU A 410 -4.54 -14.34 7.33
N MET A 411 -5.03 -13.34 6.57
CA MET A 411 -6.32 -13.47 5.85
C MET A 411 -6.33 -14.67 4.90
N VAL A 412 -5.24 -14.88 4.15
CA VAL A 412 -5.12 -16.04 3.25
C VAL A 412 -5.23 -17.35 4.04
N LYS A 413 -4.51 -17.44 5.16
CA LYS A 413 -4.56 -18.60 6.07
C LYS A 413 -5.98 -18.85 6.59
N GLU A 414 -6.66 -17.83 7.07
CA GLU A 414 -8.03 -17.92 7.61
C GLU A 414 -9.06 -18.29 6.54
N ALA A 415 -8.79 -18.00 5.26
CA ALA A 415 -9.65 -18.35 4.14
C ALA A 415 -9.40 -19.77 3.58
N LEU A 416 -8.28 -20.43 3.90
CA LEU A 416 -7.96 -21.77 3.39
C LEU A 416 -9.06 -22.83 3.60
N PRO A 417 -9.74 -22.90 4.76
CA PRO A 417 -10.79 -23.90 4.97
C PRO A 417 -11.96 -23.77 3.97
N LEU A 418 -12.18 -22.58 3.39
CA LEU A 418 -13.25 -22.34 2.42
C LEU A 418 -13.07 -23.14 1.13
N ILE A 419 -11.82 -23.46 0.75
CA ILE A 419 -11.50 -24.28 -0.43
C ILE A 419 -12.05 -25.70 -0.30
N LYS A 420 -12.27 -26.18 0.93
CA LYS A 420 -12.82 -27.51 1.20
C LYS A 420 -14.34 -27.54 1.17
N LEU A 421 -14.99 -26.38 1.05
CA LEU A 421 -16.43 -26.32 0.79
C LEU A 421 -16.68 -26.80 -0.63
N ASP A 422 -17.74 -27.57 -0.83
CA ASP A 422 -18.16 -28.04 -2.16
C ASP A 422 -18.78 -26.89 -2.98
N ARG A 423 -17.95 -25.87 -3.27
CA ARG A 423 -18.42 -24.57 -3.71
C ARG A 423 -17.41 -23.84 -4.60
N SER A 424 -17.71 -23.79 -5.89
CA SER A 424 -16.82 -23.26 -6.93
C SER A 424 -16.30 -21.83 -6.66
N GLN A 425 -17.14 -20.95 -6.12
CA GLN A 425 -16.79 -19.55 -5.87
C GLN A 425 -15.65 -19.40 -4.85
N ALA A 426 -15.47 -20.37 -3.95
CA ALA A 426 -14.41 -20.33 -2.96
C ALA A 426 -13.02 -20.38 -3.62
N TYR A 427 -12.86 -21.22 -4.66
CA TYR A 427 -11.60 -21.29 -5.41
C TYR A 427 -11.21 -19.93 -5.98
N LEU A 428 -12.15 -19.20 -6.59
CA LEU A 428 -11.89 -17.91 -7.22
C LEU A 428 -11.62 -16.79 -6.21
N GLY A 429 -12.42 -16.70 -5.14
CA GLY A 429 -12.27 -15.66 -4.12
C GLY A 429 -10.96 -15.78 -3.36
N VAL A 430 -10.63 -16.98 -2.87
CA VAL A 430 -9.43 -17.24 -2.08
C VAL A 430 -8.15 -17.13 -2.93
N SER A 431 -8.16 -17.64 -4.17
CA SER A 431 -7.01 -17.48 -5.09
C SER A 431 -6.75 -16.02 -5.45
N THR A 432 -7.79 -15.20 -5.61
CA THR A 432 -7.64 -13.78 -5.90
C THR A 432 -7.11 -13.01 -4.68
N LEU A 433 -7.59 -13.34 -3.47
CA LEU A 433 -7.06 -12.79 -2.21
C LEU A 433 -5.55 -13.06 -2.07
N ALA A 434 -5.16 -14.31 -2.32
CA ALA A 434 -3.75 -14.74 -2.28
C ALA A 434 -2.90 -14.06 -3.35
N TYR A 435 -3.40 -13.94 -4.59
CA TYR A 435 -2.72 -13.20 -5.64
C TYR A 435 -2.51 -11.72 -5.29
N SER A 436 -3.54 -11.06 -4.75
CA SER A 436 -3.45 -9.66 -4.33
C SER A 436 -2.40 -9.47 -3.23
N TYR A 437 -2.24 -10.44 -2.30
CA TYR A 437 -1.16 -10.46 -1.33
C TYR A 437 0.21 -10.63 -2.00
N CYS A 438 0.33 -11.61 -2.90
CA CYS A 438 1.57 -11.88 -3.63
C CYS A 438 2.07 -10.70 -4.46
N ARG A 439 1.17 -9.94 -5.08
CA ARG A 439 1.53 -8.73 -5.83
C ARG A 439 2.20 -7.66 -4.96
N ALA A 440 1.89 -7.62 -3.66
CA ALA A 440 2.49 -6.69 -2.71
C ALA A 440 3.75 -7.24 -2.02
N ASN A 441 4.02 -8.55 -2.12
CA ASN A 441 5.05 -9.26 -1.35
C ASN A 441 5.90 -10.15 -2.28
N PRO A 442 7.11 -9.71 -2.69
CA PRO A 442 7.95 -10.44 -3.66
C PRO A 442 8.27 -11.89 -3.28
N ASP A 443 8.42 -12.19 -1.99
CA ASP A 443 8.77 -13.53 -1.49
C ASP A 443 7.55 -14.41 -1.15
N CYS A 444 6.34 -14.04 -1.58
CA CYS A 444 5.11 -14.74 -1.18
C CYS A 444 5.11 -16.23 -1.55
N ASN A 445 5.83 -16.63 -2.60
CA ASN A 445 5.91 -18.00 -3.11
C ASN A 445 6.52 -18.95 -2.07
N SER A 446 7.30 -18.40 -1.12
CA SER A 446 7.88 -19.16 -0.01
C SER A 446 6.91 -19.37 1.17
N ALA A 447 5.82 -18.60 1.23
CA ALA A 447 4.92 -18.56 2.37
C ALA A 447 4.00 -19.79 2.43
N HIS A 448 3.98 -20.46 3.58
CA HIS A 448 3.24 -21.72 3.77
C HIS A 448 1.75 -21.65 3.36
N PRO A 449 0.96 -20.61 3.72
CA PRO A 449 -0.45 -20.54 3.30
C PRO A 449 -0.65 -20.49 1.77
N ILE A 450 0.27 -19.86 1.04
CA ILE A 450 0.23 -19.78 -0.43
C ILE A 450 0.51 -21.15 -1.04
N LYS A 451 1.56 -21.82 -0.55
CA LYS A 451 1.91 -23.19 -0.94
C LYS A 451 0.79 -24.18 -0.68
N GLU A 452 0.20 -24.10 0.52
CA GLU A 452 -0.91 -24.96 0.92
C GLU A 452 -2.15 -24.75 0.04
N LEU A 453 -2.46 -23.50 -0.34
CA LEU A 453 -3.53 -23.19 -1.28
C LEU A 453 -3.26 -23.79 -2.65
N ALA A 454 -2.09 -23.56 -3.23
CA ALA A 454 -1.71 -24.11 -4.54
C ALA A 454 -1.82 -25.64 -4.53
N ARG A 455 -1.21 -26.30 -3.55
CA ARG A 455 -1.26 -27.75 -3.38
C ARG A 455 -2.69 -28.26 -3.26
N SER A 456 -3.54 -27.58 -2.50
CA SER A 456 -4.95 -27.96 -2.34
C SER A 456 -5.72 -27.87 -3.66
N LEU A 457 -5.46 -26.83 -4.47
CA LEU A 457 -6.05 -26.70 -5.80
C LEU A 457 -5.60 -27.82 -6.75
N TYR A 458 -4.31 -28.15 -6.78
CA TYR A 458 -3.79 -29.27 -7.59
C TYR A 458 -4.35 -30.62 -7.13
N LEU A 459 -4.50 -30.85 -5.83
CA LEU A 459 -5.13 -32.06 -5.31
C LEU A 459 -6.59 -32.18 -5.74
N THR A 460 -7.34 -31.07 -5.73
CA THR A 460 -8.74 -31.05 -6.21
C THR A 460 -8.83 -31.32 -7.71
N LEU A 461 -7.84 -30.89 -8.49
CA LEU A 461 -7.80 -31.12 -9.94
C LEU A 461 -7.66 -32.61 -10.30
N GLY A 462 -7.01 -33.39 -9.43
CA GLY A 462 -6.73 -34.81 -9.65
C GLY A 462 -5.69 -35.05 -10.76
N GLU A 463 -5.47 -36.32 -11.08
CA GLU A 463 -4.62 -36.68 -12.21
C GLU A 463 -5.34 -36.43 -13.54
N ASN A 464 -4.63 -35.87 -14.51
CA ASN A 464 -5.13 -35.59 -15.87
C ASN A 464 -6.43 -34.77 -15.93
N CYS A 465 -6.70 -33.93 -14.92
CA CYS A 465 -7.93 -33.12 -14.80
C CYS A 465 -9.23 -33.95 -14.76
N TYR A 466 -9.19 -35.22 -14.34
CA TYR A 466 -10.39 -36.00 -14.03
C TYR A 466 -10.88 -35.72 -12.60
N ALA A 467 -11.20 -34.46 -12.30
CA ALA A 467 -11.84 -34.13 -11.02
C ALA A 467 -13.30 -34.63 -10.99
N ARG A 468 -13.99 -34.40 -9.86
CA ARG A 468 -15.38 -34.84 -9.63
C ARG A 468 -16.35 -34.45 -10.76
N ASP A 469 -16.23 -33.24 -11.27
CA ASP A 469 -17.07 -32.71 -12.34
C ASP A 469 -16.36 -31.61 -13.15
N ALA A 470 -16.86 -31.36 -14.37
CA ALA A 470 -16.28 -30.40 -15.32
C ALA A 470 -16.29 -28.95 -14.78
N ARG A 471 -17.33 -28.55 -14.04
CA ARG A 471 -17.44 -27.20 -13.48
C ARG A 471 -16.39 -26.98 -12.39
N THR A 472 -16.22 -27.93 -11.49
CA THR A 472 -15.17 -27.86 -10.46
C THR A 472 -13.79 -27.79 -11.09
N THR A 473 -13.51 -28.65 -12.09
CA THR A 473 -12.25 -28.64 -12.85
C THR A 473 -11.97 -27.26 -13.44
N LEU A 474 -12.94 -26.68 -14.15
CA LEU A 474 -12.81 -25.36 -14.77
C LEU A 474 -12.53 -24.25 -13.74
N MET A 475 -13.19 -24.30 -12.59
CA MET A 475 -13.06 -23.28 -11.54
C MET A 475 -11.70 -23.37 -10.82
N VAL A 476 -11.21 -24.58 -10.59
CA VAL A 476 -9.86 -24.83 -10.04
C VAL A 476 -8.78 -24.34 -11.00
N LEU A 477 -8.89 -24.61 -12.31
CA LEU A 477 -7.94 -24.11 -13.31
C LEU A 477 -7.91 -22.58 -13.35
N LYS A 478 -9.09 -21.93 -13.30
CA LYS A 478 -9.20 -20.47 -13.21
C LYS A 478 -8.56 -19.93 -11.93
N ALA A 479 -8.74 -20.61 -10.80
CA ALA A 479 -8.16 -20.27 -9.52
C ALA A 479 -6.63 -20.40 -9.51
N LEU A 480 -6.07 -21.47 -10.08
CA LEU A 480 -4.62 -21.63 -10.25
C LEU A 480 -4.02 -20.47 -11.06
N GLY A 481 -4.66 -20.12 -12.17
CA GLY A 481 -4.19 -18.97 -12.94
C GLY A 481 -4.49 -17.62 -12.31
N ASN A 482 -5.42 -17.53 -11.35
CA ASN A 482 -5.60 -16.32 -10.55
C ASN A 482 -4.43 -16.17 -9.58
N LEU A 483 -4.12 -17.25 -8.86
CA LEU A 483 -3.06 -17.34 -7.87
C LEU A 483 -1.69 -17.02 -8.47
N GLY A 484 -1.39 -17.59 -9.65
CA GLY A 484 -0.12 -17.36 -10.32
C GLY A 484 1.03 -18.26 -9.83
N GLU A 485 0.74 -19.20 -8.93
CA GLU A 485 1.74 -20.09 -8.32
C GLU A 485 1.54 -21.56 -8.71
N SER A 486 2.64 -22.21 -9.09
CA SER A 486 2.61 -23.58 -9.59
C SER A 486 2.94 -24.65 -8.55
N GLU A 487 3.69 -24.32 -7.49
CA GLU A 487 4.21 -25.28 -6.51
C GLU A 487 4.93 -26.48 -7.18
N GLY A 488 5.56 -26.27 -8.35
CA GLY A 488 6.22 -27.34 -9.12
C GLY A 488 5.27 -28.39 -9.71
N SER A 489 3.98 -28.08 -9.85
CA SER A 489 2.93 -28.99 -10.35
C SER A 489 2.50 -28.69 -11.79
N GLU A 490 3.37 -28.05 -12.58
CA GLU A 490 3.08 -27.64 -13.97
C GLU A 490 2.78 -28.82 -14.89
N GLU A 491 3.42 -29.96 -14.64
CA GLU A 491 3.21 -31.20 -15.39
C GLU A 491 1.74 -31.67 -15.34
N THR A 492 1.04 -31.41 -14.24
CA THR A 492 -0.39 -31.71 -14.15
C THR A 492 -1.19 -30.86 -15.13
N LEU A 493 -0.88 -29.57 -15.26
CA LEU A 493 -1.54 -28.69 -16.22
C LEU A 493 -1.20 -29.07 -17.67
N HIS A 494 0.05 -29.46 -17.93
CA HIS A 494 0.47 -29.98 -19.25
C HIS A 494 -0.39 -31.18 -19.66
N ARG A 495 -0.51 -32.17 -18.77
CA ARG A 495 -1.36 -33.34 -19.01
C ARG A 495 -2.83 -32.96 -19.23
N CYS A 496 -3.34 -31.96 -18.53
CA CYS A 496 -4.71 -31.49 -18.72
C CYS A 496 -4.97 -30.96 -20.13
N PHE A 497 -4.18 -30.00 -20.63
CA PHE A 497 -4.45 -29.48 -21.98
C PHE A 497 -4.07 -30.46 -23.10
N GLN A 498 -3.19 -31.43 -22.82
CA GLN A 498 -2.84 -32.49 -23.77
C GLN A 498 -3.85 -33.64 -23.81
N ASN A 499 -4.75 -33.75 -22.82
CA ASN A 499 -5.72 -34.84 -22.77
C ASN A 499 -6.86 -34.63 -23.78
N PRO A 500 -6.96 -35.44 -24.85
CA PRO A 500 -8.00 -35.28 -25.86
C PRO A 500 -9.39 -35.73 -25.39
N GLN A 501 -9.50 -36.37 -24.22
CA GLN A 501 -10.77 -36.80 -23.64
C GLN A 501 -11.50 -35.71 -22.87
N LEU A 502 -10.83 -34.58 -22.60
CA LEU A 502 -11.43 -33.45 -21.90
C LEU A 502 -12.07 -32.48 -22.90
N ASP A 503 -13.13 -31.83 -22.44
CA ASP A 503 -13.78 -30.74 -23.19
C ASP A 503 -12.77 -29.61 -23.48
N ILE A 504 -12.96 -28.97 -24.62
CA ILE A 504 -12.02 -27.94 -25.11
C ILE A 504 -11.89 -26.78 -24.11
N GLU A 505 -12.97 -26.43 -23.41
CA GLU A 505 -13.01 -25.38 -22.40
C GLU A 505 -12.08 -25.68 -21.20
N ILE A 506 -12.00 -26.94 -20.78
CA ILE A 506 -11.09 -27.37 -19.71
C ILE A 506 -9.64 -27.31 -20.20
N ARG A 507 -9.39 -27.79 -21.43
CA ARG A 507 -8.05 -27.77 -22.03
C ARG A 507 -7.55 -26.34 -22.20
N LEU A 508 -8.41 -25.42 -22.66
CA LEU A 508 -8.10 -23.99 -22.77
C LEU A 508 -7.83 -23.36 -21.40
N ALA A 509 -8.67 -23.63 -20.41
CA ALA A 509 -8.47 -23.12 -19.04
C ALA A 509 -7.15 -23.61 -18.42
N ALA A 510 -6.70 -24.82 -18.76
CA ALA A 510 -5.40 -25.35 -18.33
C ALA A 510 -4.23 -24.61 -18.97
N VAL A 511 -4.34 -24.16 -20.22
CA VAL A 511 -3.34 -23.26 -20.83
C VAL A 511 -3.39 -21.86 -20.18
N GLU A 512 -4.61 -21.32 -19.97
CA GLU A 512 -4.80 -20.01 -19.32
C GLU A 512 -4.39 -19.97 -17.85
N ALA A 513 -4.24 -21.12 -17.18
CA ALA A 513 -3.71 -21.21 -15.83
C ALA A 513 -2.26 -20.65 -15.74
N PHE A 514 -1.49 -20.72 -16.83
CA PHE A 514 -0.13 -20.18 -16.87
C PHE A 514 -0.07 -18.65 -17.01
N ARG A 515 -1.20 -17.95 -17.13
CA ARG A 515 -1.23 -16.52 -17.45
C ARG A 515 -0.49 -15.63 -16.46
N ARG A 516 -0.30 -16.04 -15.20
CA ARG A 516 0.38 -15.26 -14.15
C ARG A 516 1.64 -15.93 -13.60
N PHE A 517 1.96 -17.12 -14.11
CA PHE A 517 3.15 -17.87 -13.69
C PHE A 517 4.42 -17.14 -14.15
N SER A 518 5.49 -17.22 -13.35
CA SER A 518 6.80 -16.68 -13.72
C SER A 518 7.23 -17.21 -15.09
N CYS A 519 7.94 -16.37 -15.85
CA CYS A 519 8.58 -16.76 -17.10
C CYS A 519 9.79 -17.68 -16.91
N ASP A 520 10.24 -17.90 -15.67
CA ASP A 520 11.23 -18.94 -15.34
C ASP A 520 10.67 -20.36 -15.58
N ILE A 521 9.34 -20.50 -15.49
CA ILE A 521 8.66 -21.75 -15.84
C ILE A 521 8.62 -21.86 -17.37
N PRO A 522 9.17 -22.94 -17.97
CA PRO A 522 9.20 -23.09 -19.41
C PRO A 522 7.80 -23.11 -20.05
N ARG A 523 7.69 -22.58 -21.28
CA ARG A 523 6.46 -22.60 -22.10
C ARG A 523 6.57 -23.49 -23.33
N ASN A 524 7.49 -24.47 -23.29
CA ASN A 524 7.83 -25.34 -24.42
C ASN A 524 6.63 -26.17 -24.89
N GLU A 525 5.83 -26.71 -23.96
CA GLU A 525 4.64 -27.50 -24.32
C GLU A 525 3.57 -26.64 -25.01
N MET A 526 3.41 -25.38 -24.62
CA MET A 526 2.48 -24.45 -25.29
C MET A 526 2.92 -24.14 -26.72
N LEU A 527 4.23 -23.99 -26.92
CA LEU A 527 4.81 -23.80 -28.24
C LEU A 527 4.62 -25.05 -29.12
N ARG A 528 4.82 -26.25 -28.58
CA ARG A 528 4.55 -27.53 -29.26
C ARG A 528 3.07 -27.65 -29.65
N THR A 529 2.15 -27.30 -28.74
CA THR A 529 0.71 -27.26 -29.00
C THR A 529 0.39 -26.31 -30.15
N TYR A 530 0.98 -25.10 -30.17
CA TYR A 530 0.82 -24.16 -31.27
C TYR A 530 1.31 -24.73 -32.62
N GLN A 531 2.46 -25.41 -32.62
CA GLN A 531 3.06 -26.00 -33.82
C GLN A 531 2.31 -27.23 -34.37
N ASN A 532 1.52 -27.92 -33.54
CA ASN A 532 0.77 -29.09 -33.96
C ASN A 532 -0.45 -28.72 -34.82
N VAL A 533 -0.34 -28.84 -36.14
CA VAL A 533 -1.40 -28.51 -37.10
C VAL A 533 -2.66 -29.38 -36.98
N HIS A 534 -2.58 -30.53 -36.30
CA HIS A 534 -3.71 -31.43 -36.09
C HIS A 534 -4.48 -31.13 -34.79
N GLU A 535 -3.99 -30.21 -33.97
CA GLU A 535 -4.67 -29.81 -32.74
C GLU A 535 -5.79 -28.80 -33.02
N ASN A 536 -6.75 -28.71 -32.09
CA ASN A 536 -7.84 -27.76 -32.13
C ASN A 536 -7.33 -26.32 -32.30
N VAL A 537 -7.96 -25.57 -33.22
CA VAL A 537 -7.60 -24.19 -33.58
C VAL A 537 -7.53 -23.26 -32.36
N GLU A 538 -8.50 -23.34 -31.45
CA GLU A 538 -8.54 -22.49 -30.25
C GLU A 538 -7.39 -22.81 -29.32
N LEU A 539 -7.08 -24.10 -29.13
CA LEU A 539 -5.98 -24.53 -28.27
C LEU A 539 -4.61 -24.15 -28.85
N ARG A 540 -4.45 -24.21 -30.17
CA ARG A 540 -3.24 -23.72 -30.87
C ARG A 540 -3.05 -22.22 -30.66
N ILE A 541 -4.12 -21.43 -30.76
CA ILE A 541 -4.09 -19.98 -30.50
C ILE A 541 -3.75 -19.70 -29.03
N ALA A 542 -4.35 -20.43 -28.10
CA ALA A 542 -4.06 -20.31 -26.67
C ALA A 542 -2.59 -20.67 -26.36
N GLY A 543 -2.07 -21.74 -26.97
CA GLY A 543 -0.66 -22.13 -26.86
C GLY A 543 0.30 -21.03 -27.34
N TYR A 544 -0.02 -20.41 -28.49
CA TYR A 544 0.72 -19.26 -28.99
C TYR A 544 0.70 -18.09 -27.99
N LEU A 545 -0.48 -17.70 -27.49
CA LEU A 545 -0.63 -16.60 -26.53
C LEU A 545 0.14 -16.85 -25.23
N ALA A 546 0.10 -18.08 -24.72
CA ALA A 546 0.82 -18.45 -23.51
C ALA A 546 2.35 -18.47 -23.70
N ALA A 547 2.84 -18.88 -24.87
CA ALA A 547 4.27 -18.86 -25.19
C ALA A 547 4.80 -17.44 -25.41
N ILE A 548 4.10 -16.62 -26.21
CA ILE A 548 4.56 -15.26 -26.57
C ILE A 548 4.52 -14.28 -25.41
N LYS A 549 3.78 -14.61 -24.34
CA LYS A 549 3.74 -13.83 -23.09
C LYS A 549 5.09 -13.82 -22.36
N CYS A 550 5.90 -14.87 -22.53
CA CYS A 550 7.26 -14.98 -22.00
C CYS A 550 8.25 -15.03 -23.17
N PRO A 551 8.45 -13.91 -23.89
CA PRO A 551 9.20 -13.91 -25.14
C PRO A 551 10.70 -14.11 -24.91
N SER A 552 11.30 -14.84 -25.84
CA SER A 552 12.74 -14.97 -26.01
C SER A 552 13.03 -15.14 -27.50
N ASN A 553 14.26 -14.89 -27.94
CA ASN A 553 14.62 -15.06 -29.35
C ASN A 553 14.24 -16.46 -29.90
N PRO A 554 14.54 -17.58 -29.21
CA PRO A 554 14.13 -18.91 -29.67
C PRO A 554 12.61 -19.07 -29.82
N VAL A 555 11.82 -18.49 -28.92
CA VAL A 555 10.36 -18.53 -28.99
C VAL A 555 9.86 -17.74 -30.20
N ILE A 556 10.37 -16.54 -30.43
CA ILE A 556 9.93 -15.68 -31.54
C ILE A 556 10.34 -16.28 -32.89
N GLU A 557 11.53 -16.87 -32.98
CA GLU A 557 11.98 -17.60 -34.18
C GLU A 557 11.10 -18.81 -34.45
N SER A 558 10.78 -19.59 -33.43
CA SER A 558 9.86 -20.73 -33.56
C SER A 558 8.47 -20.29 -34.01
N VAL A 559 7.98 -19.14 -33.55
CA VAL A 559 6.71 -18.55 -33.99
C VAL A 559 6.78 -18.12 -35.45
N ARG A 560 7.88 -17.47 -35.87
CA ARG A 560 8.12 -17.08 -37.27
C ARG A 560 8.11 -18.29 -38.20
N ASP A 561 8.78 -19.36 -37.80
CA ASP A 561 8.91 -20.55 -38.65
C ASP A 561 7.59 -21.33 -38.72
N ALA A 562 6.85 -21.39 -37.62
CA ALA A 562 5.50 -21.97 -37.57
C ALA A 562 4.50 -21.19 -38.43
N ILE A 563 4.45 -19.85 -38.34
CA ILE A 563 3.49 -19.06 -39.11
C ILE A 563 3.76 -19.08 -40.62
N ARG A 564 5.03 -19.17 -41.05
CA ARG A 564 5.39 -19.33 -42.47
C ARG A 564 4.76 -20.58 -43.07
N ASN A 565 4.82 -21.68 -42.33
CA ASN A 565 4.30 -22.98 -42.74
C ASN A 565 2.81 -23.18 -42.40
N GLU A 566 2.14 -22.21 -41.75
CA GLU A 566 0.75 -22.34 -41.32
C GLU A 566 -0.21 -22.46 -42.50
N SER A 567 -1.08 -23.46 -42.47
CA SER A 567 -2.11 -23.69 -43.50
C SER A 567 -3.50 -23.26 -43.05
N ILE A 568 -3.76 -23.24 -41.74
CA ILE A 568 -5.05 -22.88 -41.16
C ILE A 568 -5.16 -21.37 -41.02
N LYS A 569 -6.02 -20.77 -41.85
CA LYS A 569 -6.24 -19.31 -41.90
C LYS A 569 -6.67 -18.71 -40.57
N GLN A 570 -7.42 -19.43 -39.74
CA GLN A 570 -7.85 -18.95 -38.42
C GLN A 570 -6.65 -18.68 -37.51
N VAL A 571 -5.73 -19.65 -37.38
CA VAL A 571 -4.53 -19.51 -36.56
C VAL A 571 -3.61 -18.45 -37.14
N GLY A 572 -3.30 -18.53 -38.43
CA GLY A 572 -2.38 -17.58 -39.06
C GLY A 572 -2.87 -16.13 -39.04
N SER A 573 -4.16 -15.88 -39.27
CA SER A 573 -4.77 -14.54 -39.17
C SER A 573 -4.67 -13.98 -37.74
N PHE A 574 -4.93 -14.80 -36.72
CA PHE A 574 -4.82 -14.36 -35.33
C PHE A 574 -3.38 -14.03 -34.95
N VAL A 575 -2.44 -14.95 -35.21
CA VAL A 575 -1.02 -14.78 -34.86
C VAL A 575 -0.44 -13.56 -35.58
N TYR A 576 -0.66 -13.43 -36.90
CA TYR A 576 -0.16 -12.31 -37.67
C TYR A 576 -0.69 -10.97 -37.16
N SER A 577 -2.00 -10.87 -36.90
CA SER A 577 -2.59 -9.64 -36.36
C SER A 577 -2.08 -9.30 -34.95
N HIS A 578 -1.85 -10.28 -34.09
CA HIS A 578 -1.26 -10.06 -32.76
C HIS A 578 0.19 -9.57 -32.86
N ILE A 579 1.04 -10.20 -33.68
CA ILE A 579 2.44 -9.77 -33.87
C ILE A 579 2.51 -8.34 -34.43
N ARG A 580 1.58 -7.96 -35.32
CA ARG A 580 1.48 -6.58 -35.82
C ARG A 580 1.15 -5.56 -34.73
N ASN A 581 0.40 -5.95 -33.70
CA ASN A 581 0.12 -5.09 -32.55
C ASN A 581 1.36 -4.99 -31.66
N LEU A 582 2.01 -6.13 -31.34
CA LEU A 582 3.26 -6.17 -30.58
C LEU A 582 4.38 -5.35 -31.24
N ALA A 583 4.48 -5.36 -32.58
CA ALA A 583 5.47 -4.59 -33.33
C ALA A 583 5.33 -3.06 -33.18
N LYS A 584 4.17 -2.59 -32.71
CA LYS A 584 3.87 -1.17 -32.45
C LYS A 584 4.04 -0.77 -30.98
N GLU A 585 4.23 -1.74 -30.10
CA GLU A 585 4.39 -1.53 -28.66
C GLU A 585 5.89 -1.46 -28.31
N PRO A 586 6.30 -0.63 -27.33
CA PRO A 586 7.67 -0.65 -26.82
C PRO A 586 8.00 -2.01 -26.20
N SER A 587 9.03 -2.69 -26.70
CA SER A 587 9.47 -3.99 -26.20
C SER A 587 10.94 -4.24 -26.56
N PRO A 588 11.70 -5.02 -25.77
CA PRO A 588 13.05 -5.46 -26.14
C PRO A 588 13.10 -6.23 -27.47
N PHE A 589 12.00 -6.90 -27.84
CA PHE A 589 11.91 -7.75 -29.04
C PHE A 589 11.21 -7.08 -30.22
N GLN A 590 11.14 -5.75 -30.21
CA GLN A 590 10.40 -4.99 -31.21
C GLN A 590 10.94 -5.20 -32.63
N THR A 591 12.24 -5.37 -32.79
CA THR A 591 12.89 -5.58 -34.10
C THR A 591 12.45 -6.91 -34.72
N GLU A 592 12.43 -7.96 -33.92
CA GLU A 592 12.03 -9.31 -34.30
C GLU A 592 10.54 -9.34 -34.68
N TYR A 593 9.68 -8.70 -33.87
CA TYR A 593 8.26 -8.57 -34.22
C TYR A 593 8.04 -7.78 -35.51
N ARG A 594 8.79 -6.69 -35.73
CA ARG A 594 8.71 -5.92 -36.98
C ARG A 594 9.16 -6.72 -38.19
N ALA A 595 10.16 -7.58 -38.05
CA ALA A 595 10.62 -8.45 -39.14
C ALA A 595 9.50 -9.38 -39.61
N ILE A 596 8.75 -9.98 -38.67
CA ILE A 596 7.60 -10.85 -38.99
C ILE A 596 6.42 -10.01 -39.52
N ALA A 597 6.12 -8.88 -38.89
CA ALA A 597 4.98 -8.03 -39.24
C ALA A 597 5.10 -7.36 -40.62
N ASN A 598 6.32 -7.16 -41.13
CA ASN A 598 6.60 -6.57 -42.43
C ASN A 598 6.87 -7.61 -43.53
N ASP A 599 6.80 -8.90 -43.21
CA ASP A 599 6.96 -9.99 -44.20
C ASP A 599 5.78 -9.96 -45.19
N VAL A 600 6.10 -9.70 -46.47
CA VAL A 600 5.10 -9.49 -47.53
C VAL A 600 4.32 -10.77 -47.81
N GLU A 601 4.93 -11.95 -47.68
CA GLU A 601 4.26 -13.22 -47.91
C GLU A 601 3.24 -13.48 -46.81
N LEU A 602 3.62 -13.26 -45.54
CA LEU A 602 2.72 -13.40 -44.39
C LEU A 602 1.56 -12.40 -44.48
N LYS A 603 1.84 -11.16 -44.88
CA LYS A 603 0.82 -10.14 -45.09
C LYS A 603 -0.22 -10.59 -46.11
N ASN A 604 0.22 -11.00 -47.29
CA ASN A 604 -0.68 -11.43 -48.36
C ASN A 604 -1.49 -12.68 -47.97
N LYS A 605 -0.91 -13.56 -47.14
CA LYS A 605 -1.53 -14.81 -46.71
C LYS A 605 -2.53 -14.63 -45.56
N PHE A 606 -2.27 -13.72 -44.61
CA PHE A 606 -2.98 -13.65 -43.33
C PHE A 606 -3.62 -12.29 -43.00
N GLU A 607 -3.47 -11.25 -43.83
CA GLU A 607 -4.27 -10.03 -43.72
C GLU A 607 -5.67 -10.24 -44.32
N LEU A 608 -6.50 -10.99 -43.58
CA LEU A 608 -7.81 -11.45 -44.04
C LEU A 608 -8.98 -10.63 -43.45
N ASP A 609 -10.19 -10.85 -43.97
CA ASP A 609 -11.42 -10.23 -43.47
C ASP A 609 -11.69 -10.63 -42.02
N PHE A 610 -11.64 -9.64 -41.12
CA PHE A 610 -11.76 -9.84 -39.67
C PHE A 610 -13.13 -10.38 -39.25
N ARG A 611 -14.15 -10.29 -40.11
CA ARG A 611 -15.49 -10.85 -39.84
C ARG A 611 -15.55 -12.36 -40.03
N LYS A 612 -14.55 -12.94 -40.70
CA LYS A 612 -14.50 -14.37 -41.07
C LYS A 612 -13.36 -15.12 -40.39
N PHE A 613 -12.26 -14.43 -40.08
CA PHE A 613 -11.06 -15.02 -39.51
C PHE A 613 -10.68 -14.39 -38.19
N SER A 614 -10.19 -15.21 -37.26
CA SER A 614 -9.73 -14.81 -35.94
C SER A 614 -8.71 -13.68 -36.02
N ARG A 615 -8.82 -12.73 -35.08
CA ARG A 615 -8.00 -11.52 -35.08
C ARG A 615 -7.76 -11.03 -33.66
N ASN A 616 -6.57 -10.51 -33.43
CA ASN A 616 -6.27 -9.71 -32.24
C ASN A 616 -6.45 -8.22 -32.60
N ILE A 617 -7.30 -7.52 -31.84
CA ILE A 617 -7.65 -6.11 -32.08
C ILE A 617 -7.26 -5.30 -30.85
N HIS A 618 -6.47 -4.25 -31.05
CA HIS A 618 -6.07 -3.30 -30.02
C HIS A 618 -6.70 -1.94 -30.38
N TYR A 619 -7.60 -1.42 -29.54
CA TYR A 619 -8.13 -0.06 -29.63
C TYR A 619 -7.27 0.86 -28.75
N ARG A 620 -6.78 1.97 -29.31
CA ARG A 620 -6.12 3.03 -28.55
C ARG A 620 -7.10 4.14 -28.23
#